data_AF-A0A958MNJ7-F1
#
_entry.id   AF-A0A958MNJ7-F1
#
_cell.length_a   1.000
_cell.length_b   1.000
_cell.length_c   1.000
_cell.angle_alpha   90.00
_cell.angle_beta   90.00
_cell.angle_gamma   90.00
#
_symmetry.space_group_name_H-M   'P 1'
#
loop_
_entity.id
_entity.type
_entity.pdbx_description
1 polymer ?
#
loop_
_entity_poly.entity_id
_entity_poly.type
_entity_poly.pdbx_seq_one_letter_code
_entity_poly.pdbx_strand_id
1 'polypeptide(L)'
;MFSENDIQQIERKGLTLRKVKQQLELFEHGIPYANLFAEATINNGILRLTDNDIHEFMSYFESKKDSISILKFVPASGAATRMFKFLYSFLEEYDLEKESINSYINRYKNNDLSLFFIGLDKFPFYHIVKEKLHKTNPDFEALPLNEQRLKFVQMMLENDKLDYGNSPKGLMPFHEYKNQVVSTAFEEHLFESALYSSNNEATKLHFTISEKHNHKFDEEFSRIEQKVQEKTKSTFNISFSYQKESTDTIAVNPKNKPFREEDGSLLFRPSGHGALIENLNDLTADIIFIKNIDNVVTYKYKNEVAKYKKVLAG
;
A
#
# COMPACT_ATOMS: atom_id res chain seq x y z
N MET A 1 -5.92 32.59 14.57
CA MET A 1 -4.65 32.59 15.32
C MET A 1 -4.56 31.25 16.04
N PHE A 2 -3.39 30.61 16.05
CA PHE A 2 -3.21 29.36 16.80
C PHE A 2 -3.11 29.68 18.30
N SER A 3 -3.74 28.86 19.13
CA SER A 3 -3.64 28.92 20.60
C SER A 3 -2.32 28.33 21.09
N GLU A 4 -1.98 28.51 22.37
CA GLU A 4 -0.81 27.86 22.97
C GLU A 4 -0.90 26.32 22.92
N ASN A 5 -2.09 25.77 23.15
CA ASN A 5 -2.31 24.32 23.05
C ASN A 5 -2.07 23.82 21.61
N ASP A 6 -2.48 24.60 20.60
CA ASP A 6 -2.21 24.28 19.20
C ASP A 6 -0.70 24.25 18.92
N ILE A 7 0.05 25.23 19.43
CA ILE A 7 1.51 25.30 19.25
C ILE A 7 2.19 24.10 19.92
N GLN A 8 1.79 23.76 21.15
CA GLN A 8 2.29 22.58 21.85
C GLN A 8 1.95 21.28 21.12
N GLN A 9 0.77 21.18 20.49
CA GLN A 9 0.42 20.03 19.68
C GLN A 9 1.32 19.93 18.43
N ILE A 10 1.53 21.04 17.73
CA ILE A 10 2.41 21.14 16.56
C ILE A 10 3.84 20.70 16.91
N GLU A 11 4.40 21.21 18.01
CA GLU A 11 5.75 20.90 18.46
C GLU A 11 5.89 19.44 18.91
N ARG A 12 4.89 18.89 19.62
CA ARG A 12 4.87 17.47 19.99
C ARG A 12 4.92 16.54 18.78
N LYS A 13 4.36 16.95 17.65
CA LYS A 13 4.44 16.22 16.38
C LYS A 13 5.77 16.42 15.64
N GLY A 14 6.69 17.23 16.17
CA GLY A 14 7.94 17.58 15.48
C GLY A 14 7.74 18.54 14.30
N LEU A 15 6.59 19.21 14.21
CA LEU A 15 6.32 20.28 13.26
C LEU A 15 6.72 21.63 13.85
N THR A 16 6.91 22.62 12.97
CA THR A 16 7.08 24.01 13.39
C THR A 16 5.86 24.82 12.98
N LEU A 17 5.51 25.85 13.77
CA LEU A 17 4.43 26.77 13.40
C LEU A 17 4.63 27.38 12.01
N ARG A 18 5.89 27.63 11.61
CA ARG A 18 6.23 28.10 10.27
C ARG A 18 5.84 27.09 9.19
N LYS A 19 6.16 25.81 9.36
CA LYS A 19 5.80 24.74 8.41
C LYS A 19 4.29 24.61 8.27
N VAL A 20 3.54 24.70 9.38
CA VAL A 20 2.07 24.66 9.36
C VAL A 20 1.48 25.87 8.64
N LYS A 21 2.03 27.08 8.84
CA LYS A 21 1.60 28.28 8.10
C LYS A 21 1.85 28.13 6.59
N GLN A 22 3.00 27.60 6.19
CA GLN A 22 3.29 27.32 4.77
C GLN A 22 2.31 26.31 4.17
N GLN A 23 1.90 25.27 4.91
CA GLN A 23 0.87 24.34 4.47
C GLN A 23 -0.47 25.05 4.23
N LEU A 24 -0.88 25.97 5.12
CA LEU A 24 -2.11 26.76 4.95
C LEU A 24 -2.03 27.71 3.75
N GLU A 25 -0.88 28.37 3.55
CA GLU A 25 -0.65 29.24 2.40
C GLU A 25 -0.78 28.47 1.07
N LEU A 26 -0.30 27.22 1.02
CA LEU A 26 -0.46 26.35 -0.16
C LEU A 26 -1.94 26.02 -0.44
N PHE A 27 -2.77 25.84 0.58
CA PHE A 27 -4.21 25.63 0.39
C PHE A 27 -4.91 26.91 -0.11
N GLU A 28 -4.48 28.09 0.35
CA GLU A 28 -5.06 29.37 -0.06
C GLU A 28 -4.66 29.79 -1.48
N HIS A 29 -3.39 29.62 -1.85
CA HIS A 29 -2.87 30.04 -3.16
C HIS A 29 -2.95 28.94 -4.23
N GLY A 30 -3.14 27.69 -3.81
CA GLY A 30 -3.08 26.53 -4.69
C GLY A 30 -1.64 26.14 -5.05
N ILE A 31 -1.50 24.96 -5.66
CA ILE A 31 -0.22 24.50 -6.23
C ILE A 31 -0.10 25.10 -7.63
N PRO A 32 1.02 25.75 -7.97
CA PRO A 32 1.24 26.26 -9.31
C PRO A 32 1.08 25.14 -10.35
N TYR A 33 0.38 25.44 -11.44
CA TYR A 33 0.27 24.49 -12.55
C TYR A 33 1.65 24.21 -13.14
N ALA A 34 1.92 22.93 -13.43
CA ALA A 34 3.09 22.57 -14.22
C ALA A 34 2.88 23.04 -15.67
N ASN A 35 3.82 23.81 -16.20
CA ASN A 35 3.83 24.16 -17.62
C ASN A 35 4.22 22.91 -18.42
N LEU A 36 3.23 22.28 -19.05
CA LEU A 36 3.46 21.12 -19.90
C LEU A 36 4.19 21.56 -21.18
N PHE A 37 5.35 20.97 -21.43
CA PHE A 37 6.15 21.29 -22.62
C PHE A 37 5.60 20.59 -23.87
N ALA A 38 5.48 19.26 -23.81
CA ALA A 38 4.92 18.40 -24.85
C ALA A 38 4.57 17.04 -24.24
N GLU A 39 3.78 16.23 -24.94
CA GLU A 39 3.55 14.84 -24.58
C GLU A 39 4.80 13.97 -24.74
N ALA A 40 4.97 13.01 -23.84
CA ALA A 40 6.08 12.08 -23.92
C ALA A 40 5.84 11.07 -25.05
N THR A 41 6.72 11.06 -26.07
CA THR A 41 6.69 10.10 -27.19
C THR A 41 8.04 9.42 -27.35
N ILE A 42 8.12 8.42 -28.22
CA ILE A 42 9.42 7.80 -28.57
C ILE A 42 10.30 8.90 -29.17
N ASN A 43 11.49 9.09 -28.59
CA ASN A 43 12.44 10.17 -28.91
C ASN A 43 12.03 11.57 -28.38
N ASN A 44 10.93 11.68 -27.62
CA ASN A 44 10.55 12.88 -26.89
C ASN A 44 10.22 12.51 -25.43
N GLY A 45 11.25 12.29 -24.62
CA GLY A 45 11.09 11.89 -23.21
C GLY A 45 10.90 10.39 -22.96
N ILE A 46 10.65 9.57 -24.00
CA ILE A 46 10.68 8.10 -23.90
C ILE A 46 11.81 7.55 -24.78
N LEU A 47 12.75 6.86 -24.14
CA LEU A 47 13.80 6.11 -24.83
C LEU A 47 13.29 4.69 -25.15
N ARG A 48 13.30 4.32 -26.43
CA ARG A 48 13.01 2.95 -26.85
C ARG A 48 14.31 2.17 -26.98
N LEU A 49 14.47 1.15 -26.14
CA LEU A 49 15.63 0.25 -26.19
C LEU A 49 15.43 -0.85 -27.23
N THR A 50 16.51 -1.19 -27.92
CA THR A 50 16.59 -2.40 -28.75
C THR A 50 16.82 -3.63 -27.88
N ASP A 51 16.62 -4.82 -28.44
CA ASP A 51 16.97 -6.05 -27.73
C ASP A 51 18.46 -6.09 -27.38
N ASN A 52 19.34 -5.56 -28.23
CA ASN A 52 20.76 -5.49 -27.94
C ASN A 52 21.05 -4.60 -26.72
N ASP A 53 20.47 -3.40 -26.67
CA ASP A 53 20.64 -2.47 -25.53
C ASP A 53 20.16 -3.12 -24.22
N ILE A 54 19.02 -3.82 -24.28
CA ILE A 54 18.48 -4.55 -23.12
C ILE A 54 19.48 -5.62 -22.64
N HIS A 55 20.03 -6.42 -23.55
CA HIS A 55 21.01 -7.46 -23.19
C HIS A 55 22.30 -6.84 -22.64
N GLU A 56 22.77 -5.75 -23.22
CA GLU A 56 23.99 -5.05 -22.80
C GLU A 56 23.85 -4.50 -21.38
N PHE A 57 22.80 -3.70 -21.09
CA PHE A 57 22.57 -3.14 -19.76
C PHE A 57 22.34 -4.22 -18.71
N MET A 58 21.57 -5.26 -19.03
CA MET A 58 21.40 -6.39 -18.12
C MET A 58 22.73 -7.07 -17.81
N SER A 59 23.55 -7.33 -18.82
CA SER A 59 24.84 -8.01 -18.63
C SER A 59 25.81 -7.16 -17.83
N TYR A 60 25.81 -5.85 -18.06
CA TYR A 60 26.60 -4.90 -17.29
C TYR A 60 26.21 -4.92 -15.82
N PHE A 61 24.91 -4.77 -15.51
CA PHE A 61 24.42 -4.86 -14.13
C PHE A 61 24.77 -6.20 -13.47
N GLU A 62 24.51 -7.32 -14.14
CA GLU A 62 24.83 -8.66 -13.62
C GLU A 62 26.32 -8.84 -13.31
N SER A 63 27.21 -8.24 -14.11
CA SER A 63 28.66 -8.28 -13.87
C SER A 63 29.11 -7.46 -12.65
N LYS A 64 28.28 -6.52 -12.17
CA LYS A 64 28.60 -5.58 -11.09
C LYS A 64 27.81 -5.82 -9.82
N LYS A 65 26.61 -6.41 -9.89
CA LYS A 65 25.66 -6.50 -8.78
C LYS A 65 26.22 -7.13 -7.50
N ASP A 66 27.23 -8.00 -7.64
CA ASP A 66 27.86 -8.70 -6.52
C ASP A 66 28.99 -7.89 -5.84
N SER A 67 29.33 -6.71 -6.41
CA SER A 67 30.35 -5.77 -5.93
C SER A 67 29.80 -4.43 -5.41
N ILE A 68 28.48 -4.26 -5.45
CA ILE A 68 27.77 -3.04 -5.03
C ILE A 68 26.67 -3.37 -4.03
N SER A 69 26.36 -2.44 -3.14
CA SER A 69 25.25 -2.56 -2.20
C SER A 69 23.95 -2.20 -2.90
N ILE A 70 23.03 -3.17 -2.98
CA ILE A 70 21.70 -3.01 -3.58
C ILE A 70 20.65 -3.05 -2.48
N LEU A 71 19.77 -2.05 -2.46
CA LEU A 71 18.66 -1.95 -1.52
C LEU A 71 17.34 -1.79 -2.27
N LYS A 72 16.31 -2.54 -1.89
CA LYS A 72 14.94 -2.25 -2.32
C LYS A 72 14.23 -1.44 -1.25
N PHE A 73 13.85 -0.21 -1.58
CA PHE A 73 13.05 0.64 -0.71
C PHE A 73 11.56 0.58 -1.11
N VAL A 74 10.72 0.21 -0.16
CA VAL A 74 9.29 0.01 -0.35
C VAL A 74 8.52 1.00 0.52
N PRO A 75 8.02 2.12 -0.06
CA PRO A 75 7.27 3.09 0.72
C PRO A 75 5.96 2.50 1.26
N ALA A 76 5.62 2.89 2.48
CA ALA A 76 4.39 2.57 3.17
C ALA A 76 3.25 3.06 2.31
N SER A 77 2.33 2.16 2.01
CA SER A 77 0.96 2.62 1.80
C SER A 77 0.30 2.69 3.16
N GLY A 78 -0.39 3.80 3.44
CA GLY A 78 -1.31 3.87 4.56
C GLY A 78 -2.37 2.74 4.51
N ALA A 79 -3.25 2.70 5.51
CA ALA A 79 -4.30 1.69 5.61
C ALA A 79 -5.11 1.54 4.32
N ALA A 80 -5.64 0.33 4.08
CA ALA A 80 -6.46 0.03 2.91
C ALA A 80 -7.85 0.70 2.93
N THR A 81 -8.15 1.56 3.90
CA THR A 81 -9.47 2.16 4.15
C THR A 81 -10.13 2.76 2.90
N ARG A 82 -9.35 3.45 2.05
CA ARG A 82 -9.89 4.02 0.79
C ARG A 82 -10.31 2.95 -0.22
N MET A 83 -9.64 1.80 -0.25
CA MET A 83 -9.97 0.67 -1.13
C MET A 83 -11.37 0.13 -0.83
N PHE A 84 -11.78 0.17 0.45
CA PHE A 84 -13.04 -0.38 0.92
C PHE A 84 -14.11 0.68 1.21
N LYS A 85 -13.92 1.93 0.80
CA LYS A 85 -14.86 3.03 1.09
C LYS A 85 -16.29 2.69 0.67
N PHE A 86 -16.47 2.12 -0.53
CA PHE A 86 -17.79 1.77 -1.04
C PHE A 86 -18.47 0.64 -0.24
N LEU A 87 -17.68 -0.23 0.40
CA LEU A 87 -18.17 -1.28 1.29
C LEU A 87 -18.54 -0.72 2.66
N TYR A 88 -17.77 0.24 3.19
CA TYR A 88 -18.15 0.95 4.42
C TYR A 88 -19.47 1.69 4.24
N SER A 89 -19.63 2.45 3.15
CA SER A 89 -20.92 3.10 2.83
C SER A 89 -22.05 2.07 2.69
N PHE A 90 -21.78 0.90 2.08
CA PHE A 90 -22.75 -0.19 2.03
C PHE A 90 -23.16 -0.68 3.43
N LEU A 91 -22.22 -0.89 4.35
CA LEU A 91 -22.53 -1.32 5.72
C LEU A 91 -23.32 -0.27 6.51
N GLU A 92 -23.09 1.02 6.25
CA GLU A 92 -23.77 2.12 6.94
C GLU A 92 -25.18 2.38 6.40
N GLU A 93 -25.39 2.28 5.09
CA GLU A 93 -26.60 2.77 4.42
C GLU A 93 -27.57 1.66 3.99
N TYR A 94 -27.09 0.41 3.82
CA TYR A 94 -27.93 -0.71 3.41
C TYR A 94 -28.72 -1.30 4.58
N ASP A 95 -30.01 -1.57 4.35
CA ASP A 95 -30.91 -2.19 5.31
C ASP A 95 -31.59 -3.40 4.68
N LEU A 96 -31.25 -4.59 5.19
CA LEU A 96 -31.70 -5.89 4.70
C LEU A 96 -33.23 -6.04 4.73
N GLU A 97 -33.91 -5.37 5.67
CA GLU A 97 -35.37 -5.45 5.83
C GLU A 97 -36.12 -4.50 4.90
N LYS A 98 -35.44 -3.46 4.37
CA LYS A 98 -36.08 -2.41 3.58
C LYS A 98 -35.90 -2.57 2.08
N GLU A 99 -34.79 -3.14 1.63
CA GLU A 99 -34.50 -3.24 0.20
C GLU A 99 -33.58 -4.41 -0.15
N SER A 100 -33.54 -4.74 -1.44
CA SER A 100 -32.55 -5.68 -1.98
C SER A 100 -31.21 -4.97 -2.24
N ILE A 101 -30.09 -5.72 -2.24
CA ILE A 101 -28.78 -5.18 -2.62
C ILE A 101 -28.81 -4.55 -4.03
N ASN A 102 -29.56 -5.13 -4.97
CA ASN A 102 -29.69 -4.57 -6.31
C ASN A 102 -30.43 -3.23 -6.31
N SER A 103 -31.47 -3.09 -5.48
CA SER A 103 -32.18 -1.83 -5.28
C SER A 103 -31.24 -0.76 -4.70
N TYR A 104 -30.45 -1.12 -3.68
CA TYR A 104 -29.43 -0.25 -3.10
C TYR A 104 -28.41 0.22 -4.15
N ILE A 105 -27.84 -0.71 -4.92
CA ILE A 105 -26.87 -0.41 -5.99
C ILE A 105 -27.46 0.58 -7.00
N ASN A 106 -28.70 0.38 -7.44
CA ASN A 106 -29.37 1.27 -8.39
C ASN A 106 -29.66 2.65 -7.79
N ARG A 107 -30.08 2.71 -6.52
CA ARG A 107 -30.38 3.95 -5.80
C ARG A 107 -29.14 4.84 -5.67
N TYR A 108 -28.01 4.27 -5.29
CA TYR A 108 -26.75 4.99 -5.09
C TYR A 108 -25.82 4.99 -6.31
N LYS A 109 -26.21 4.32 -7.40
CA LYS A 109 -25.38 4.11 -8.61
C LYS A 109 -24.00 3.53 -8.27
N ASN A 110 -23.95 2.60 -7.32
CA ASN A 110 -22.72 2.04 -6.78
C ASN A 110 -22.18 0.90 -7.67
N ASN A 111 -21.57 1.27 -8.80
CA ASN A 111 -21.03 0.32 -9.77
C ASN A 111 -19.90 -0.54 -9.18
N ASP A 112 -19.11 0.02 -8.26
CA ASP A 112 -18.01 -0.69 -7.59
C ASP A 112 -18.54 -1.87 -6.76
N LEU A 113 -19.62 -1.67 -6.00
CA LEU A 113 -20.27 -2.72 -5.23
C LEU A 113 -20.84 -3.83 -6.12
N SER A 114 -21.42 -3.46 -7.27
CA SER A 114 -21.91 -4.43 -8.25
C SER A 114 -20.77 -5.30 -8.79
N LEU A 115 -19.68 -4.67 -9.25
CA LEU A 115 -18.52 -5.38 -9.77
C LEU A 115 -17.85 -6.26 -8.71
N PHE A 116 -17.75 -5.74 -7.47
CA PHE A 116 -17.20 -6.47 -6.33
C PHE A 116 -17.95 -7.78 -6.09
N PHE A 117 -19.29 -7.75 -6.05
CA PHE A 117 -20.08 -8.96 -5.83
C PHE A 117 -20.08 -9.92 -7.02
N ILE A 118 -19.92 -9.43 -8.25
CA ILE A 118 -19.79 -10.27 -9.45
C ILE A 118 -18.45 -11.02 -9.43
N GLY A 119 -17.36 -10.35 -9.06
CA GLY A 119 -16.01 -10.92 -9.00
C GLY A 119 -15.61 -11.47 -7.63
N LEU A 120 -16.56 -11.63 -6.71
CA LEU A 120 -16.26 -11.87 -5.29
C LEU A 120 -15.39 -13.12 -5.07
N ASP A 121 -15.67 -14.18 -5.83
CA ASP A 121 -14.97 -15.46 -5.78
C ASP A 121 -13.57 -15.43 -6.42
N LYS A 122 -13.19 -14.32 -7.08
CA LYS A 122 -11.87 -14.13 -7.71
C LYS A 122 -10.88 -13.42 -6.82
N PHE A 123 -11.33 -12.88 -5.68
CA PHE A 123 -10.43 -12.19 -4.76
C PHE A 123 -9.58 -13.20 -3.97
N PRO A 124 -8.27 -12.94 -3.78
CA PRO A 124 -7.39 -13.82 -3.01
C PRO A 124 -7.81 -14.04 -1.55
N PHE A 125 -8.55 -13.09 -0.98
CA PHE A 125 -9.09 -13.21 0.38
C PHE A 125 -10.40 -13.99 0.45
N TYR A 126 -11.02 -14.38 -0.66
CA TYR A 126 -12.37 -14.96 -0.67
C TYR A 126 -12.48 -16.19 0.23
N HIS A 127 -11.56 -17.13 0.07
CA HIS A 127 -11.54 -18.36 0.85
C HIS A 127 -11.25 -18.11 2.33
N ILE A 128 -10.39 -17.13 2.65
CA ILE A 128 -10.08 -16.73 4.03
C ILE A 128 -11.34 -16.20 4.72
N VAL A 129 -12.08 -15.32 4.04
CA VAL A 129 -13.34 -14.76 4.57
C VAL A 129 -14.39 -15.86 4.74
N LYS A 130 -14.56 -16.74 3.74
CA LYS A 130 -15.50 -17.87 3.82
C LYS A 130 -15.17 -18.81 4.97
N GLU A 131 -13.91 -19.18 5.16
CA GLU A 131 -13.50 -20.07 6.25
C GLU A 131 -13.83 -19.46 7.63
N LYS A 132 -13.56 -18.16 7.80
CA LYS A 132 -13.88 -17.46 9.06
C LYS A 132 -15.38 -17.34 9.29
N LEU A 133 -16.16 -17.09 8.24
CA LEU A 133 -17.63 -17.11 8.29
C LEU A 133 -18.15 -18.48 8.71
N HIS A 134 -17.69 -19.56 8.08
CA HIS A 134 -18.12 -20.93 8.43
C HIS A 134 -17.83 -21.30 9.88
N LYS A 135 -16.70 -20.83 10.43
CA LYS A 135 -16.36 -21.05 11.84
C LYS A 135 -17.25 -20.28 12.81
N THR A 136 -17.80 -19.13 12.39
CA THR A 136 -18.58 -18.23 13.25
C THR A 136 -20.09 -18.32 13.01
N ASN A 137 -20.49 -18.81 11.84
CA ASN A 137 -21.86 -18.95 11.35
C ASN A 137 -21.99 -20.28 10.58
N PRO A 138 -22.19 -21.41 11.28
CA PRO A 138 -22.26 -22.73 10.63
C PRO A 138 -23.31 -22.87 9.53
N ASP A 139 -24.43 -22.15 9.65
CA ASP A 139 -25.53 -22.16 8.68
C ASP A 139 -25.38 -21.09 7.57
N PHE A 140 -24.18 -20.51 7.39
CA PHE A 140 -23.95 -19.41 6.45
C PHE A 140 -24.48 -19.69 5.02
N GLU A 141 -24.31 -20.91 4.52
CA GLU A 141 -24.73 -21.28 3.15
C GLU A 141 -26.26 -21.38 3.00
N ALA A 142 -26.99 -21.57 4.10
CA ALA A 142 -28.45 -21.67 4.10
C ALA A 142 -29.12 -20.28 4.08
N LEU A 143 -28.36 -19.20 4.34
CA LEU A 143 -28.88 -17.85 4.39
C LEU A 143 -29.26 -17.33 3.00
N PRO A 144 -30.24 -16.41 2.90
CA PRO A 144 -30.52 -15.71 1.65
C PRO A 144 -29.28 -14.98 1.11
N LEU A 145 -29.13 -14.89 -0.21
CA LEU A 145 -27.95 -14.33 -0.87
C LEU A 145 -27.59 -12.90 -0.39
N ASN A 146 -28.59 -12.06 -0.16
CA ASN A 146 -28.36 -10.70 0.33
C ASN A 146 -27.77 -10.70 1.75
N GLU A 147 -28.22 -11.61 2.61
CA GLU A 147 -27.68 -11.77 3.96
C GLU A 147 -26.27 -12.36 3.93
N GLN A 148 -26.01 -13.34 3.06
CA GLN A 148 -24.66 -13.88 2.86
C GLN A 148 -23.67 -12.78 2.45
N ARG A 149 -24.06 -11.92 1.50
CA ARG A 149 -23.24 -10.79 1.02
C ARG A 149 -23.00 -9.77 2.11
N LEU A 150 -24.03 -9.40 2.88
CA LEU A 150 -23.89 -8.49 4.01
C LEU A 150 -22.90 -9.03 5.03
N LYS A 151 -23.09 -10.28 5.48
CA LYS A 151 -22.20 -10.95 6.44
C LYS A 151 -20.77 -11.07 5.92
N PHE A 152 -20.59 -11.29 4.61
CA PHE A 152 -19.27 -11.32 3.98
C PHE A 152 -18.55 -9.99 4.11
N VAL A 153 -19.22 -8.88 3.77
CA VAL A 153 -18.63 -7.54 3.89
C VAL A 153 -18.35 -7.19 5.36
N GLN A 154 -19.23 -7.55 6.28
CA GLN A 154 -19.00 -7.40 7.72
C GLN A 154 -17.76 -8.17 8.18
N MET A 155 -17.62 -9.44 7.76
CA MET A 155 -16.45 -10.26 8.10
C MET A 155 -15.13 -9.66 7.62
N MET A 156 -15.14 -9.03 6.46
CA MET A 156 -13.95 -8.35 5.94
C MET A 156 -13.57 -7.10 6.74
N LEU A 157 -14.53 -6.28 7.16
CA LEU A 157 -14.28 -4.89 7.53
C LEU A 157 -14.48 -4.53 9.00
N GLU A 158 -15.26 -5.30 9.75
CA GLU A 158 -15.48 -5.01 11.16
C GLU A 158 -14.21 -5.24 11.99
N ASN A 159 -14.00 -4.38 12.99
CA ASN A 159 -12.76 -4.28 13.75
C ASN A 159 -12.44 -5.56 14.58
N ASP A 160 -13.47 -6.29 15.00
CA ASP A 160 -13.37 -7.55 15.75
C ASP A 160 -13.28 -8.79 14.84
N LYS A 161 -13.27 -8.59 13.52
CA LYS A 161 -13.22 -9.65 12.50
C LYS A 161 -11.87 -9.64 11.77
N LEU A 162 -11.86 -9.49 10.43
CA LEU A 162 -10.61 -9.45 9.66
C LEU A 162 -10.00 -8.05 9.58
N ASP A 163 -10.80 -7.01 9.83
CA ASP A 163 -10.37 -5.62 9.90
C ASP A 163 -9.50 -5.17 8.70
N TYR A 164 -9.85 -5.63 7.50
CA TYR A 164 -9.05 -5.37 6.29
C TYR A 164 -8.94 -3.89 5.95
N GLY A 165 -9.93 -3.07 6.32
CA GLY A 165 -9.86 -1.63 6.09
C GLY A 165 -8.85 -0.90 6.96
N ASN A 166 -8.46 -1.43 8.12
CA ASN A 166 -7.40 -0.87 8.95
C ASN A 166 -6.07 -1.65 8.82
N SER A 167 -6.06 -2.76 8.09
CA SER A 167 -4.84 -3.53 7.83
C SER A 167 -3.86 -2.75 6.91
N PRO A 168 -2.53 -2.86 7.14
CA PRO A 168 -1.54 -2.41 6.18
C PRO A 168 -1.74 -3.09 4.83
N LYS A 169 -1.71 -2.31 3.74
CA LYS A 169 -1.81 -2.90 2.39
C LYS A 169 -0.78 -3.98 2.10
N GLY A 170 0.41 -3.87 2.70
CA GLY A 170 1.47 -4.87 2.57
C GLY A 170 1.07 -6.26 3.04
N LEU A 171 0.16 -6.35 4.02
CA LEU A 171 -0.29 -7.61 4.60
C LEU A 171 -1.63 -8.09 4.01
N MET A 172 -2.17 -7.36 3.04
CA MET A 172 -3.38 -7.78 2.36
C MET A 172 -3.12 -8.99 1.46
N PRO A 173 -4.00 -10.01 1.46
CA PRO A 173 -4.04 -11.05 0.45
C PRO A 173 -4.11 -10.44 -0.96
N PHE A 174 -3.03 -10.53 -1.72
CA PHE A 174 -2.90 -9.79 -2.98
C PHE A 174 -2.93 -10.68 -4.21
N HIS A 175 -2.36 -11.88 -4.12
CA HIS A 175 -2.45 -12.91 -5.16
C HIS A 175 -2.84 -14.26 -4.56
N GLU A 176 -3.53 -15.06 -5.36
CA GLU A 176 -3.79 -16.47 -5.09
C GLU A 176 -3.17 -17.32 -6.20
N TYR A 177 -2.46 -18.36 -5.78
CA TYR A 177 -1.83 -19.35 -6.65
C TYR A 177 -2.50 -20.72 -6.50
N LYS A 178 -2.00 -21.72 -7.22
CA LYS A 178 -2.52 -23.11 -7.16
C LYS A 178 -2.63 -23.59 -5.72
N ASN A 179 -3.68 -24.38 -5.45
CA ASN A 179 -4.00 -24.93 -4.14
C ASN A 179 -4.29 -23.84 -3.07
N GLN A 180 -4.91 -22.73 -3.48
CA GLN A 180 -5.32 -21.64 -2.58
C GLN A 180 -4.14 -21.02 -1.82
N VAL A 181 -2.95 -21.07 -2.40
CA VAL A 181 -1.76 -20.46 -1.79
C VAL A 181 -1.85 -18.95 -2.00
N VAL A 182 -2.22 -18.25 -0.93
CA VAL A 182 -2.27 -16.79 -0.90
C VAL A 182 -0.88 -16.22 -0.64
N SER A 183 -0.60 -15.10 -1.30
CA SER A 183 0.61 -14.30 -1.13
C SER A 183 0.21 -12.87 -0.81
N THR A 184 0.83 -12.31 0.22
CA THR A 184 0.67 -10.89 0.57
C THR A 184 1.55 -10.03 -0.32
N ALA A 185 1.23 -8.75 -0.43
CA ALA A 185 2.07 -7.83 -1.21
C ALA A 185 3.50 -7.76 -0.61
N PHE A 186 3.63 -7.81 0.71
CA PHE A 186 4.90 -7.93 1.41
C PHE A 186 5.70 -9.16 0.95
N GLU A 187 5.09 -10.34 0.93
CA GLU A 187 5.72 -11.57 0.44
C GLU A 187 6.20 -11.47 -1.02
N GLU A 188 5.37 -10.91 -1.91
CA GLU A 188 5.75 -10.71 -3.32
C GLU A 188 6.97 -9.80 -3.49
N HIS A 189 7.14 -8.80 -2.61
CA HIS A 189 8.29 -7.91 -2.66
C HIS A 189 9.61 -8.64 -2.41
N LEU A 190 9.62 -9.65 -1.52
CA LEU A 190 10.79 -10.50 -1.24
C LEU A 190 11.13 -11.39 -2.44
N PHE A 191 10.11 -12.04 -3.04
CA PHE A 191 10.32 -12.85 -4.24
C PHE A 191 10.88 -12.04 -5.40
N GLU A 192 10.38 -10.82 -5.60
CA GLU A 192 10.85 -9.94 -6.66
C GLU A 192 12.29 -9.47 -6.41
N SER A 193 12.62 -9.05 -5.18
CA SER A 193 13.96 -8.51 -4.86
C SER A 193 15.08 -9.52 -5.06
N ALA A 194 14.81 -10.80 -4.77
CA ALA A 194 15.79 -11.88 -4.93
C ALA A 194 16.23 -12.09 -6.38
N LEU A 195 15.48 -11.58 -7.37
CA LEU A 195 15.81 -11.76 -8.79
C LEU A 195 16.92 -10.83 -9.29
N TYR A 196 17.23 -9.76 -8.54
CA TYR A 196 18.21 -8.74 -8.93
C TYR A 196 19.11 -8.28 -7.78
N SER A 197 19.10 -8.99 -6.65
CA SER A 197 20.01 -8.73 -5.54
C SER A 197 21.41 -9.30 -5.78
N SER A 198 22.37 -8.86 -4.96
CA SER A 198 23.69 -9.50 -4.85
C SER A 198 23.56 -10.98 -4.46
N ASN A 199 24.44 -11.84 -4.98
CA ASN A 199 24.58 -13.24 -4.59
C ASN A 199 25.45 -13.41 -3.34
N ASN A 200 26.27 -12.40 -3.01
CA ASN A 200 27.26 -12.46 -1.94
C ASN A 200 26.73 -11.97 -0.60
N GLU A 201 25.60 -11.28 -0.60
CA GLU A 201 24.99 -10.68 0.59
C GLU A 201 23.51 -11.07 0.72
N ALA A 202 22.97 -10.92 1.93
CA ALA A 202 21.54 -11.02 2.13
C ALA A 202 20.80 -9.95 1.30
N THR A 203 19.65 -10.33 0.74
CA THR A 203 18.78 -9.42 -0.01
C THR A 203 18.27 -8.33 0.92
N LYS A 204 18.67 -7.08 0.69
CA LYS A 204 18.31 -5.94 1.54
C LYS A 204 16.99 -5.34 1.09
N LEU A 205 16.00 -5.32 2.00
CA LEU A 205 14.76 -4.59 1.82
C LEU A 205 14.57 -3.62 2.98
N HIS A 206 14.05 -2.45 2.64
CA HIS A 206 13.64 -1.47 3.62
C HIS A 206 12.20 -1.05 3.35
N PHE A 207 11.33 -1.26 4.34
CA PHE A 207 9.94 -0.87 4.26
C PHE A 207 9.71 0.34 5.15
N THR A 208 8.94 1.31 4.67
CA THR A 208 8.29 2.23 5.61
C THR A 208 6.96 1.61 6.01
N ILE A 209 6.64 1.64 7.29
CA ILE A 209 5.38 1.13 7.84
C ILE A 209 4.85 2.08 8.92
N SER A 210 3.61 1.90 9.36
CA SER A 210 3.14 2.55 10.57
C SER A 210 3.65 1.78 11.78
N GLU A 211 4.19 2.49 12.78
CA GLU A 211 4.75 1.90 14.01
C GLU A 211 3.76 0.96 14.71
N LYS A 212 2.46 1.32 14.71
CA LYS A 212 1.37 0.50 15.28
C LYS A 212 1.22 -0.88 14.64
N HIS A 213 1.80 -1.11 13.47
CA HIS A 213 1.70 -2.35 12.71
C HIS A 213 3.00 -3.15 12.65
N ASN A 214 4.08 -2.71 13.33
CA ASN A 214 5.39 -3.39 13.26
C ASN A 214 5.31 -4.88 13.59
N HIS A 215 4.66 -5.23 14.70
CA HIS A 215 4.47 -6.62 15.11
C HIS A 215 3.81 -7.49 14.02
N LYS A 216 2.85 -6.95 13.25
CA LYS A 216 2.17 -7.71 12.19
C LYS A 216 3.10 -8.05 11.03
N PHE A 217 4.07 -7.18 10.72
CA PHE A 217 5.07 -7.45 9.70
C PHE A 217 6.11 -8.47 10.17
N ASP A 218 6.52 -8.40 11.43
CA ASP A 218 7.44 -9.38 12.04
C ASP A 218 6.81 -10.79 12.09
N GLU A 219 5.53 -10.87 12.46
CA GLU A 219 4.74 -12.12 12.44
C GLU A 219 4.61 -12.67 11.02
N GLU A 220 4.27 -11.81 10.06
CA GLU A 220 4.14 -12.22 8.65
C GLU A 220 5.48 -12.69 8.09
N PHE A 221 6.58 -11.99 8.38
CA PHE A 221 7.90 -12.41 7.93
C PHE A 221 8.28 -13.77 8.52
N SER A 222 8.09 -13.97 9.83
CA SER A 222 8.34 -15.25 10.50
C SER A 222 7.55 -16.40 9.86
N ARG A 223 6.32 -16.13 9.40
CA ARG A 223 5.46 -17.11 8.72
C ARG A 223 5.97 -17.48 7.32
N ILE A 224 6.52 -16.52 6.57
CA ILE A 224 6.90 -16.72 5.15
C ILE A 224 8.38 -16.96 4.93
N GLU A 225 9.25 -16.64 5.90
CA GLU A 225 10.70 -16.58 5.73
C GLU A 225 11.26 -17.86 5.10
N GLN A 226 11.04 -19.02 5.74
CA GLN A 226 11.56 -20.30 5.26
C GLN A 226 11.10 -20.60 3.83
N LYS A 227 9.80 -20.41 3.55
CA LYS A 227 9.20 -20.65 2.23
C LYS A 227 9.86 -19.79 1.16
N VAL A 228 10.10 -18.51 1.46
CA VAL A 228 10.70 -17.57 0.51
C VAL A 228 12.18 -17.93 0.30
N GLN A 229 12.95 -18.10 1.37
CA GLN A 229 14.38 -18.44 1.30
C GLN A 229 14.64 -19.73 0.53
N GLU A 230 13.85 -20.78 0.77
CA GLU A 230 13.98 -22.05 0.06
C GLU A 230 13.71 -21.93 -1.44
N LYS A 231 12.74 -21.10 -1.82
CA LYS A 231 12.34 -20.88 -3.22
C LYS A 231 13.28 -19.94 -3.97
N THR A 232 13.82 -18.93 -3.31
CA THR A 232 14.72 -17.94 -3.93
C THR A 232 16.19 -18.32 -3.82
N LYS A 233 16.55 -19.20 -2.87
CA LYS A 233 17.93 -19.47 -2.49
C LYS A 233 18.67 -18.21 -2.01
N SER A 234 17.94 -17.29 -1.39
CA SER A 234 18.46 -16.03 -0.86
C SER A 234 18.09 -15.89 0.61
N THR A 235 18.98 -15.31 1.40
CA THR A 235 18.64 -14.80 2.73
C THR A 235 18.16 -13.35 2.63
N PHE A 236 17.46 -12.87 3.65
CA PHE A 236 16.85 -11.53 3.63
C PHE A 236 17.30 -10.71 4.83
N ASN A 237 17.63 -9.46 4.59
CA ASN A 237 17.82 -8.44 5.61
C ASN A 237 16.70 -7.40 5.44
N ILE A 238 15.71 -7.45 6.34
CA ILE A 238 14.55 -6.58 6.31
C ILE A 238 14.70 -5.56 7.42
N SER A 239 14.53 -4.29 7.06
CA SER A 239 14.51 -3.18 8.00
C SER A 239 13.24 -2.34 7.82
N PHE A 240 12.85 -1.68 8.89
CA PHE A 240 11.67 -0.83 8.93
C PHE A 240 12.06 0.59 9.31
N SER A 241 11.40 1.57 8.70
CA SER A 241 11.30 2.92 9.24
C SER A 241 9.84 3.32 9.36
N TYR A 242 9.60 4.34 10.16
CA TYR A 242 8.25 4.79 10.46
C TYR A 242 8.01 6.14 9.81
N GLN A 243 6.78 6.34 9.35
CA GLN A 243 6.37 7.67 8.89
C GLN A 243 6.44 8.63 10.08
N LYS A 244 7.36 9.60 10.01
CA LYS A 244 7.56 10.61 11.05
C LYS A 244 6.33 11.53 11.09
N GLU A 245 5.71 11.71 12.25
CA GLU A 245 4.58 12.64 12.43
C GLU A 245 4.93 14.08 12.03
N SER A 246 6.22 14.42 12.04
CA SER A 246 6.78 15.69 11.58
C SER A 246 6.56 15.96 10.09
N THR A 247 6.08 14.97 9.35
CA THR A 247 5.69 15.10 7.94
C THR A 247 4.21 15.38 7.76
N ASP A 248 3.39 15.18 8.79
CA ASP A 248 1.93 15.32 8.69
C ASP A 248 1.50 16.71 8.19
N THR A 249 0.40 16.72 7.45
CA THR A 249 -0.23 17.92 6.92
C THR A 249 -1.47 18.26 7.74
N ILE A 250 -1.61 19.54 8.10
CA ILE A 250 -2.80 20.02 8.79
C ILE A 250 -4.05 19.84 7.91
N ALA A 251 -5.11 19.25 8.48
CA ALA A 251 -6.39 19.15 7.80
C ALA A 251 -7.10 20.51 7.83
N VAL A 252 -7.76 20.85 6.73
CA VAL A 252 -8.55 22.09 6.61
C VAL A 252 -9.99 21.80 6.21
N ASN A 253 -10.90 22.69 6.60
CA ASN A 253 -12.27 22.68 6.11
C ASN A 253 -12.36 23.30 4.68
N PRO A 254 -13.52 23.27 4.01
CA PRO A 254 -13.70 23.86 2.67
C PRO A 254 -13.43 25.38 2.58
N LYS A 255 -13.26 26.06 3.72
CA LYS A 255 -12.87 27.49 3.80
C LYS A 255 -11.37 27.68 4.10
N ASN A 256 -10.56 26.64 3.92
CA ASN A 256 -9.11 26.61 4.22
C ASN A 256 -8.76 27.01 5.67
N LYS A 257 -9.67 26.76 6.63
CA LYS A 257 -9.38 26.95 8.06
C LYS A 257 -9.01 25.61 8.69
N PRO A 258 -8.06 25.60 9.66
CA PRO A 258 -7.70 24.38 10.39
C PRO A 258 -8.93 23.63 10.90
N PHE A 259 -9.03 22.35 10.55
CA PHE A 259 -10.06 21.47 11.05
C PHE A 259 -9.76 21.12 12.52
N ARG A 260 -10.82 21.10 13.33
CA ARG A 260 -10.74 20.75 14.75
C ARG A 260 -11.63 19.56 15.05
N GLU A 261 -11.15 18.68 15.91
CA GLU A 261 -11.96 17.60 16.46
C GLU A 261 -12.93 18.13 17.54
N GLU A 262 -13.82 17.26 18.04
CA GLU A 262 -14.82 17.63 19.05
C GLU A 262 -14.17 18.13 20.36
N ASP A 263 -12.98 17.64 20.67
CA ASP A 263 -12.17 18.07 21.83
C ASP A 263 -11.42 19.41 21.60
N GLY A 264 -11.55 20.00 20.41
CA GLY A 264 -10.91 21.24 20.01
C GLY A 264 -9.47 21.09 19.49
N SER A 265 -8.89 19.89 19.50
CA SER A 265 -7.54 19.62 18.97
C SER A 265 -7.49 19.75 17.44
N LEU A 266 -6.29 20.01 16.91
CA LEU A 266 -6.08 20.08 15.46
C LEU A 266 -6.00 18.67 14.86
N LEU A 267 -6.66 18.45 13.73
CA LEU A 267 -6.52 17.22 12.97
C LEU A 267 -5.34 17.30 12.00
N PHE A 268 -4.43 16.34 12.11
CA PHE A 268 -3.32 16.14 11.17
C PHE A 268 -3.54 14.85 10.39
N ARG A 269 -3.11 14.84 9.12
CA ARG A 269 -3.16 13.66 8.27
C ARG A 269 -1.75 13.34 7.75
N PRO A 270 -1.37 12.06 7.68
CA PRO A 270 -0.12 11.64 7.04
C PRO A 270 0.00 12.24 5.63
N SER A 271 1.11 12.90 5.33
CA SER A 271 1.35 13.61 4.06
C SER A 271 1.62 12.69 2.86
N GLY A 272 1.15 11.44 2.90
CA GLY A 272 1.46 10.42 1.90
C GLY A 272 2.97 10.21 1.73
N HIS A 273 3.44 10.14 0.49
CA HIS A 273 4.83 9.93 0.12
C HIS A 273 5.79 11.09 0.49
N GLY A 274 5.33 12.17 1.12
CA GLY A 274 6.18 13.29 1.53
C GLY A 274 7.32 12.94 2.50
N ALA A 275 7.21 11.81 3.22
CA ALA A 275 8.27 11.27 4.06
C ALA A 275 9.35 10.48 3.27
N LEU A 276 9.15 10.27 1.96
CA LEU A 276 10.05 9.47 1.11
C LEU A 276 11.48 10.00 1.15
N ILE A 277 11.68 11.30 0.92
CA ILE A 277 13.02 11.90 0.82
C ILE A 277 13.76 11.81 2.15
N GLU A 278 13.09 12.10 3.26
CA GLU A 278 13.71 11.99 4.59
C GLU A 278 14.10 10.54 4.90
N ASN A 279 13.23 9.57 4.62
CA ASN A 279 13.55 8.16 4.84
C ASN A 279 14.66 7.66 3.89
N LEU A 280 14.71 8.16 2.66
CA LEU A 280 15.79 7.82 1.71
C LEU A 280 17.15 8.38 2.16
N ASN A 281 17.18 9.57 2.77
CA ASN A 281 18.41 10.17 3.29
C ASN A 281 19.04 9.35 4.43
N ASP A 282 18.23 8.58 5.15
CA ASP A 282 18.67 7.72 6.25
C ASP A 282 19.20 6.36 5.75
N LEU A 283 19.16 6.09 4.43
CA LEU A 283 19.56 4.81 3.82
C LEU A 283 20.90 4.94 3.07
N THR A 284 21.71 3.88 3.14
CA THR A 284 23.01 3.82 2.44
C THR A 284 23.07 2.57 1.56
N ALA A 285 23.12 2.79 0.25
CA ALA A 285 23.36 1.78 -0.77
C ALA A 285 23.84 2.46 -2.05
N ASP A 286 24.55 1.72 -2.91
CA ASP A 286 25.00 2.23 -4.21
C ASP A 286 23.82 2.35 -5.18
N ILE A 287 22.86 1.40 -5.10
CA ILE A 287 21.63 1.40 -5.90
C ILE A 287 20.43 1.19 -4.98
N ILE A 288 19.45 2.09 -5.05
CA ILE A 288 18.17 1.98 -4.35
C ILE A 288 17.02 1.83 -5.35
N PHE A 289 16.39 0.66 -5.37
CA PHE A 289 15.17 0.45 -6.13
C PHE A 289 13.95 0.86 -5.32
N ILE A 290 13.26 1.91 -5.77
CA ILE A 290 12.02 2.38 -5.13
C ILE A 290 10.82 1.74 -5.82
N LYS A 291 9.89 1.17 -5.03
CA LYS A 291 8.66 0.58 -5.55
C LYS A 291 7.55 0.54 -4.50
N ASN A 292 6.38 1.11 -4.80
CA ASN A 292 5.21 1.08 -3.90
C ASN A 292 4.83 -0.35 -3.49
N ILE A 293 4.41 -0.52 -2.24
CA ILE A 293 4.04 -1.80 -1.64
C ILE A 293 2.92 -2.54 -2.40
N ASP A 294 1.97 -1.80 -3.00
CA ASP A 294 0.82 -2.37 -3.72
C ASP A 294 1.09 -2.55 -5.23
N ASN A 295 2.28 -2.19 -5.72
CA ASN A 295 2.68 -2.39 -7.11
C ASN A 295 3.33 -3.77 -7.31
N VAL A 296 2.68 -4.84 -6.91
CA VAL A 296 3.20 -6.20 -7.09
C VAL A 296 2.56 -6.86 -8.32
N VAL A 297 3.31 -7.74 -8.97
CA VAL A 297 2.82 -8.51 -10.12
C VAL A 297 2.75 -9.98 -9.75
N THR A 298 1.89 -10.75 -10.43
CA THR A 298 1.87 -12.20 -10.25
C THR A 298 3.20 -12.82 -10.68
N TYR A 299 3.51 -13.98 -10.12
CA TYR A 299 4.72 -14.76 -10.43
C TYR A 299 5.04 -14.87 -11.93
N LYS A 300 4.04 -14.93 -12.82
CA LYS A 300 4.23 -15.02 -14.27
C LYS A 300 5.02 -13.83 -14.84
N TYR A 301 4.87 -12.64 -14.29
CA TYR A 301 5.47 -11.40 -14.81
C TYR A 301 6.70 -10.95 -14.03
N LYS A 302 7.08 -11.64 -12.95
CA LYS A 302 8.21 -11.25 -12.09
C LYS A 302 9.54 -11.14 -12.84
N ASN A 303 9.78 -12.03 -13.80
CA ASN A 303 11.02 -12.04 -14.58
C ASN A 303 11.09 -10.83 -15.52
N GLU A 304 9.95 -10.40 -16.07
CA GLU A 304 9.89 -9.20 -16.92
C GLU A 304 10.13 -7.94 -16.08
N VAL A 305 9.56 -7.88 -14.86
CA VAL A 305 9.85 -6.79 -13.92
C VAL A 305 11.33 -6.77 -13.55
N ALA A 306 11.90 -7.93 -13.20
CA ALA A 306 13.32 -8.04 -12.85
C ALA A 306 14.22 -7.66 -14.03
N LYS A 307 13.88 -8.09 -15.25
CA LYS A 307 14.57 -7.71 -16.49
C LYS A 307 14.70 -6.19 -16.59
N TYR A 308 13.59 -5.45 -16.52
CA TYR A 308 13.66 -3.99 -16.62
C TYR A 308 14.28 -3.31 -15.39
N LYS A 309 14.24 -3.93 -14.21
CA LYS A 309 15.02 -3.44 -13.05
C LYS A 309 16.53 -3.52 -13.31
N LYS A 310 17.00 -4.61 -13.91
CA LYS A 310 18.41 -4.80 -14.30
C LYS A 310 18.80 -3.82 -15.41
N VAL A 311 17.95 -3.64 -16.42
CA VAL A 311 18.15 -2.65 -17.49
C VAL A 311 18.29 -1.22 -16.94
N LEU A 312 17.46 -0.84 -15.95
CA LEU A 312 17.53 0.50 -15.36
C LEU A 312 18.78 0.74 -14.52
N ALA A 313 19.43 -0.33 -14.05
CA ALA A 313 20.54 -0.26 -13.11
C ALA A 313 21.90 -0.56 -13.76
N GLY A 314 21.92 -0.96 -15.04
CA GLY A 314 23.14 -1.21 -15.79
C GLY A 314 23.41 -0.10 -16.78
#